data_AF-A0A3N0D5S3-F1
#
_entry.id   AF-A0A3N0D5S3-F1
#
_cell.length_a   1.000
_cell.length_b   1.000
_cell.length_c   1.000
_cell.angle_alpha   90.00
_cell.angle_beta   90.00
_cell.angle_gamma   90.00
#
_symmetry.space_group_name_H-M   'P 1'
#
loop_
_entity.id
_entity.type
_entity.pdbx_description
1 polymer ?
#
loop_
_entity_poly.entity_id
_entity_poly.type
_entity_poly.pdbx_seq_one_letter_code
_entity_poly.pdbx_strand_id
1 'polypeptide(L)' 'MLVNQGGGVTQEQAVGTFNTPEGQITAQGLNPRNTLRQAITGGTGKFKQASGYVSLEGTGETVTLHIFQP' A
#
# COMPACT_ATOMS: atom_id res chain seq x y z
N MET A 1 13.08 -10.77 -3.60
CA MET A 1 12.42 -10.73 -2.28
C MET A 1 13.52 -10.72 -1.23
N LEU A 2 13.72 -9.60 -0.53
CA LEU A 2 14.62 -9.52 0.62
C LEU A 2 13.77 -9.72 1.87
N VAL A 3 13.96 -10.85 2.55
CA VAL A 3 13.29 -11.20 3.80
C VAL A 3 14.30 -10.96 4.93
N ASN A 4 14.05 -10.03 5.85
CA ASN A 4 14.89 -9.85 7.02
C ASN A 4 14.33 -10.71 8.17
N GLN A 5 15.08 -11.73 8.60
CA GLN A 5 14.70 -12.67 9.67
C GLN A 5 15.35 -12.32 11.02
N GLY A 6 15.49 -11.04 11.35
CA GLY A 6 15.92 -10.60 12.67
C GLY A 6 14.74 -10.37 13.63
N GLY A 7 14.46 -11.34 14.51
CA GLY A 7 13.58 -11.15 15.67
C GLY A 7 12.08 -11.39 15.43
N GLY A 8 11.68 -12.65 15.22
CA GLY A 8 10.34 -13.17 15.55
C GLY A 8 9.18 -12.87 14.60
N VAL A 9 9.26 -11.88 13.71
CA VAL A 9 8.18 -11.57 12.75
C VAL A 9 8.74 -11.41 11.35
N THR A 10 8.31 -12.27 10.42
CA THR A 10 8.65 -12.16 9.00
C THR A 10 8.10 -10.85 8.44
N GLN A 11 9.00 -9.97 8.04
CA GLN A 11 8.70 -8.73 7.31
C GLN A 11 8.68 -9.02 5.81
N GLU A 12 7.70 -8.45 5.11
CA GLU A 12 7.51 -8.57 3.67
C GLU A 12 7.44 -7.17 3.05
N GLN A 13 8.23 -6.97 1.99
CA GLN A 13 8.09 -5.79 1.16
C GLN A 13 6.98 -6.03 0.15
N ALA A 14 6.01 -5.11 0.11
CA ALA A 14 4.92 -5.16 -0.83
C ALA A 14 4.81 -3.82 -1.59
N VAL A 15 4.60 -3.93 -2.91
CA VAL A 15 4.40 -2.81 -3.83
C VAL A 15 3.11 -3.07 -4.59
N GLY A 16 2.22 -2.09 -4.60
CA GLY A 16 0.91 -2.17 -5.23
C GLY A 16 0.68 -1.05 -6.24
N THR A 17 -0.05 -1.37 -7.31
CA THR A 17 -0.56 -0.38 -8.26
C THR A 17 -2.06 -0.60 -8.44
N PHE A 18 -2.84 0.45 -8.20
CA PHE A 18 -4.30 0.43 -8.30
C PHE A 18 -4.71 1.31 -9.48
N ASN A 19 -5.34 0.71 -10.48
CA ASN A 19 -5.85 1.43 -11.63
C ASN A 19 -7.35 1.69 -11.45
N THR A 20 -7.75 2.96 -11.49
CA THR A 20 -9.16 3.35 -11.52
C THR A 20 -9.43 4.16 -12.79
N PRO A 21 -10.70 4.34 -13.18
CA PRO A 21 -11.04 5.25 -14.29
C PRO A 21 -10.57 6.69 -14.09
N GLU A 22 -10.30 7.10 -12.84
CA GLU A 22 -9.93 8.48 -12.49
C GLU A 22 -8.41 8.71 -12.45
N GLY A 23 -7.63 7.64 -12.50
CA GLY A 23 -6.18 7.67 -12.42
C GLY A 23 -5.61 6.42 -11.77
N GLN A 24 -4.29 6.38 -11.72
CA GLN A 24 -3.53 5.32 -11.07
C GLN A 24 -3.04 5.78 -9.69
N ILE A 25 -2.92 4.85 -8.74
CA ILE A 25 -2.29 5.04 -7.44
C ILE A 25 -1.20 3.97 -7.28
N THR A 26 -0.04 4.38 -6.76
CA THR A 26 1.06 3.48 -6.39
C THR A 26 1.26 3.51 -4.89
N ALA A 27 1.54 2.35 -4.30
CA ALA A 27 1.77 2.22 -2.86
C ALA A 27 2.90 1.24 -2.56
N GLN A 28 3.63 1.49 -1.48
CA GLN A 28 4.71 0.62 -1.02
C GLN A 28 4.79 0.58 0.51
N GLY A 29 5.12 -0.59 1.06
CA GLY A 29 5.38 -0.75 2.49
C GLY A 29 6.26 -1.96 2.81
N LEU A 30 6.90 -1.91 3.98
CA LEU A 30 7.57 -3.04 4.62
C LEU A 30 6.78 -3.40 5.87
N ASN A 31 6.18 -4.58 5.87
CA ASN A 31 5.12 -4.92 6.82
C ASN A 31 5.24 -6.36 7.33
N PRO A 32 4.76 -6.65 8.55
CA PRO A 32 4.45 -8.03 8.94
C PRO A 32 3.48 -8.66 7.93
N ARG A 33 3.67 -9.94 7.60
CA ARG A 33 2.87 -10.66 6.58
C ARG A 33 1.35 -10.50 6.74
N ASN A 34 0.86 -10.30 7.96
CA ASN A 34 -0.57 -10.28 8.30
C ASN A 34 -1.13 -8.85 8.49
N THR A 35 -0.35 -7.80 8.26
CA THR A 35 -0.80 -6.42 8.47
C THR A 35 -0.17 -5.50 7.42
N LEU A 36 -0.85 -5.29 6.30
CA LEU A 36 -0.31 -4.49 5.21
C LEU A 36 -0.88 -3.07 5.28
N ARG A 37 -0.10 -2.15 5.86
CA ARG A 37 -0.29 -0.71 5.67
C ARG A 37 0.80 -0.20 4.73
N GLN A 38 0.42 0.16 3.51
CA GLN A 38 1.36 0.65 2.50
C GLN A 38 1.18 2.14 2.32
N ALA A 39 2.27 2.91 2.31
CA ALA A 39 2.18 4.34 2.02
C ALA A 39 1.86 4.54 0.54
N ILE A 40 0.97 5.48 0.22
CA ILE A 40 0.79 5.93 -1.17
C ILE A 40 2.04 6.71 -1.57
N THR A 41 2.70 6.29 -2.64
CA THR A 41 3.97 6.85 -3.12
C THR A 41 3.80 7.76 -4.33
N GLY A 42 2.63 7.76 -4.95
CA GLY A 42 2.33 8.60 -6.10
C GLY A 42 1.03 8.22 -6.79
N GLY A 43 0.62 9.03 -7.74
CA GLY A 43 -0.55 8.76 -8.56
C GLY A 43 -0.62 9.60 -9.83
N THR A 44 -1.65 9.32 -10.63
CA THR A 44 -1.94 10.03 -11.88
C THR A 44 -3.39 10.52 -11.89
N GLY A 45 -3.78 11.31 -12.90
CA GLY A 45 -5.15 11.84 -13.00
C GLY A 45 -5.56 12.65 -11.76
N LYS A 46 -6.68 12.26 -11.13
CA LYS A 46 -7.16 12.88 -9.88
C LYS A 46 -6.26 12.64 -8.66
N PHE A 47 -5.29 11.73 -8.76
CA PHE A 47 -4.41 11.31 -7.67
C PHE A 47 -2.97 11.82 -7.78
N LYS A 48 -2.68 12.77 -8.69
CA LYS A 48 -1.31 13.28 -8.92
C LYS A 48 -0.58 13.80 -7.67
N GLN A 49 -1.32 14.24 -6.67
CA GLN A 49 -0.80 14.75 -5.40
C GLN A 49 -1.37 13.99 -4.20
N ALA A 50 -1.95 12.81 -4.43
CA ALA A 50 -2.52 12.00 -3.37
C ALA A 50 -1.41 11.56 -2.41
N SER A 51 -1.67 11.75 -1.12
CA SER A 51 -0.92 11.12 -0.04
C SER A 51 -1.86 10.25 0.79
N GLY A 52 -1.32 9.47 1.72
CA GLY A 52 -2.10 8.60 2.59
C GLY A 52 -1.60 7.17 2.56
N TYR A 53 -2.49 6.22 2.76
CA TYR A 53 -2.10 4.82 2.88
C TYR A 53 -3.17 3.87 2.37
N VAL A 54 -2.73 2.68 2.00
CA VAL A 54 -3.55 1.53 1.65
C VAL A 54 -3.55 0.59 2.84
N SER A 55 -4.74 0.19 3.30
CA SER A 55 -4.92 -0.81 4.36
C SER A 55 -5.52 -2.07 3.75
N LEU A 56 -4.92 -3.22 4.02
CA LEU A 56 -5.55 -4.52 3.80
C LEU A 56 -5.93 -5.12 5.15
N GLU A 57 -7.22 -5.46 5.29
CA GLU A 57 -7.75 -6.17 6.45
C GLU A 57 -8.13 -7.61 6.05
N GLY A 58 -7.87 -8.57 6.94
CA GLY A 58 -8.24 -9.97 6.72
C GLY A 58 -7.46 -10.68 5.60
N THR A 59 -8.16 -11.35 4.69
CA THR A 59 -7.60 -12.18 3.61
C THR A 59 -7.05 -11.38 2.43
N GLY A 60 -7.19 -10.05 2.44
CA GLY A 60 -6.76 -9.17 1.35
C GLY A 60 -7.75 -9.11 0.18
N GLU A 61 -8.95 -9.67 0.31
CA GLU A 61 -10.02 -9.55 -0.69
C GLU A 61 -10.55 -8.12 -0.79
N THR A 62 -10.53 -7.37 0.31
CA THR A 62 -10.90 -5.96 0.34
C THR A 62 -9.68 -5.12 0.67
N VAL A 63 -9.47 -4.09 -0.14
CA VAL A 63 -8.41 -3.10 0.03
C VAL A 63 -9.05 -1.74 0.22
N THR A 64 -8.71 -1.07 1.31
CA THR A 64 -9.20 0.28 1.60
C THR A 64 -8.10 1.29 1.35
N LEU A 65 -8.39 2.28 0.48
CA LEU A 65 -7.49 3.38 0.21
C LEU A 65 -7.92 4.60 1.02
N HIS A 66 -7.05 5.06 1.91
CA HIS A 66 -7.22 6.32 2.65
C HIS A 66 -6.40 7.39 1.94
N ILE A 67 -7.09 8.22 1.16
CA ILE A 67 -6.47 9.27 0.34
C ILE A 67 -6.66 10.62 1.03
N PHE A 68 -5.56 11.31 1.29
CA PHE A 68 -5.56 12.69 1.73
C PHE A 68 -5.33 13.58 0.51
N GLN A 69 -6.35 14.35 0.17
CA GLN A 69 -6.25 15.41 -0.85
C GLN A 69 -5.98 16.75 -0.14
N PRO A 70 -5.18 17.64 -0.75
CA PRO A 70 -5.02 19.00 -0.27
C PRO A 70 -6.33 19.79 -0.28
#